data_AF-X1M9I4-F1
#
_entry.id   AF-X1M9I4-F1
#
_cell.length_a   1.000
_cell.length_b   1.000
_cell.length_c   1.000
_cell.angle_alpha   90.00
_cell.angle_beta   90.00
_cell.angle_gamma   90.00
#
_symmetry.space_group_name_H-M   'P 1'
#
loop_
_entity.id
_entity.type
_entity.pdbx_description
1 polymer ?
#
loop_
_entity_poly.entity_id
_entity_poly.type
_entity_poly.pdbx_seq_one_letter_code
_entity_poly.pdbx_strand_id
1 'polypeptide(L)'
;MKDEIAQIMSLVAYGNAYLQGKPVSYDMNHPAGFHYKNIRFVETVPEDLLARKNVIAEDPNKWFKFLKNNKYTRLYLSFQSTKSLGLADHISSAFVGGGSQWNIIAEKGDKCDIWQTKWRMEFGDLKVYYFQLIKDIDLPKITKTTVEQAKLYLKEILKDMIEFTVKNELANWSKVFQ
;
A
#
# COMPACT_ATOMS: atom_id res chain seq x y z
N MET A 1 11.13 -0.86 6.60
CA MET A 1 10.43 -1.52 5.47
C MET A 1 9.41 -2.58 5.94
N LYS A 2 9.76 -3.57 6.78
CA LYS A 2 8.81 -4.60 7.26
C LYS A 2 7.64 -4.03 8.09
N ASP A 3 7.88 -3.02 8.90
CA ASP A 3 6.84 -2.47 9.79
C ASP A 3 5.88 -1.55 9.04
N GLU A 4 6.38 -0.81 8.04
CA GLU A 4 5.58 0.08 7.19
C GLU A 4 4.60 -0.71 6.32
N ILE A 5 5.02 -1.82 5.72
CA ILE A 5 4.11 -2.68 4.96
C ILE A 5 3.07 -3.34 5.87
N ALA A 6 3.46 -3.77 7.08
CA ALA A 6 2.53 -4.35 8.05
C ALA A 6 1.44 -3.34 8.46
N GLN A 7 1.82 -2.09 8.71
CA GLN A 7 0.90 -0.98 8.99
C GLN A 7 -0.04 -0.70 7.81
N ILE A 8 0.46 -0.69 6.57
CA ILE A 8 -0.39 -0.45 5.40
C ILE A 8 -1.36 -1.63 5.21
N MET A 9 -0.88 -2.86 5.38
CA MET A 9 -1.71 -4.06 5.31
C MET A 9 -2.83 -4.05 6.36
N SER A 10 -2.53 -3.66 7.61
CA SER A 10 -3.56 -3.57 8.65
C SER A 10 -4.58 -2.47 8.32
N LEU A 11 -4.15 -1.30 7.84
CA LEU A 11 -5.05 -0.23 7.40
C LEU A 11 -5.99 -0.70 6.28
N VAL A 12 -5.47 -1.43 5.29
CA VAL A 12 -6.26 -1.99 4.18
C VAL A 12 -7.25 -3.05 4.69
N ALA A 13 -6.82 -3.96 5.56
CA ALA A 13 -7.66 -5.03 6.09
C ALA A 13 -8.83 -4.48 6.93
N TYR A 14 -8.53 -3.62 7.91
CA TYR A 14 -9.55 -2.99 8.76
C TYR A 14 -10.44 -2.05 7.95
N GLY A 15 -9.86 -1.25 7.05
CA GLY A 15 -10.60 -0.34 6.21
C GLY A 15 -11.61 -1.07 5.32
N ASN A 16 -11.21 -2.17 4.68
CA ASN A 16 -12.14 -3.00 3.91
C ASN A 16 -13.26 -3.61 4.76
N ALA A 17 -12.92 -4.13 5.95
CA ALA A 17 -13.93 -4.64 6.88
C ALA A 17 -14.93 -3.55 7.29
N TYR A 18 -14.45 -2.34 7.57
CA TYR A 18 -15.29 -1.17 7.91
C TYR A 18 -16.18 -0.74 6.74
N LEU A 19 -15.64 -0.66 5.52
CA LEU A 19 -16.39 -0.31 4.31
C LEU A 19 -17.47 -1.34 3.98
N GLN A 20 -17.23 -2.62 4.30
CA GLN A 20 -18.24 -3.69 4.22
C GLN A 20 -19.32 -3.62 5.32
N GLY A 21 -19.26 -2.62 6.20
CA GLY A 21 -20.24 -2.44 7.28
C GLY A 21 -20.04 -3.36 8.48
N LYS A 22 -18.89 -4.05 8.59
CA LYS A 22 -18.57 -4.83 9.79
C LYS A 22 -18.35 -3.87 10.97
N PRO A 23 -18.77 -4.24 12.20
CA PRO A 23 -18.61 -3.40 13.39
C PRO A 23 -17.17 -3.48 13.92
N VAL A 24 -16.21 -3.05 13.10
CA VAL A 24 -14.79 -3.04 13.44
C VAL A 24 -14.33 -1.61 13.69
N SER A 25 -13.46 -1.43 14.67
CA SER A 25 -12.65 -0.23 14.84
C SER A 25 -11.19 -0.61 14.70
N TYR A 26 -10.38 0.32 14.20
CA TYR A 26 -8.95 0.13 14.18
C TYR A 26 -8.41 0.10 15.60
N ASP A 27 -7.72 -0.99 15.95
CA ASP A 27 -7.03 -1.13 17.21
C ASP A 27 -5.71 -0.35 17.16
N MET A 28 -5.66 0.78 17.88
CA MET A 28 -4.50 1.64 17.97
C MET A 28 -3.34 1.03 18.79
N ASN A 29 -3.55 -0.13 19.41
CA ASN A 29 -2.52 -0.90 20.12
C ASN A 29 -2.12 -2.18 19.36
N HIS A 30 -2.62 -2.37 18.13
CA HIS A 30 -2.35 -3.59 17.37
C HIS A 30 -0.84 -3.78 17.12
N PRO A 31 -0.28 -5.01 17.24
CA PRO A 31 1.16 -5.26 17.11
C PRO A 31 1.76 -4.92 15.74
N ALA A 32 0.97 -5.00 14.67
CA ALA A 32 1.35 -4.53 13.32
C ALA A 32 1.38 -2.99 13.20
N GLY A 33 1.54 -2.31 14.33
CA GLY A 33 1.10 -0.95 14.56
C GLY A 33 2.03 0.02 15.18
N PHE A 34 3.29 -0.18 14.83
CA PHE A 34 4.33 0.75 15.14
C PHE A 34 3.96 2.15 14.64
N HIS A 35 3.92 3.12 15.57
CA HIS A 35 3.73 4.55 15.34
C HIS A 35 2.31 5.05 14.95
N TYR A 36 1.24 4.31 15.26
CA TYR A 36 -0.15 4.75 14.97
C TYR A 36 -0.56 6.10 15.59
N LYS A 37 0.00 6.47 16.74
CA LYS A 37 -0.24 7.79 17.36
C LYS A 37 0.19 8.95 16.44
N ASN A 38 1.03 8.65 15.46
CA ASN A 38 1.67 9.58 14.57
C ASN A 38 1.29 9.36 13.09
N ILE A 39 0.15 8.73 12.81
CA ILE A 39 -0.38 8.67 11.44
C ILE A 39 -1.23 9.91 11.16
N ARG A 40 -1.06 10.51 9.99
CA ARG A 40 -1.91 11.58 9.49
C ARG A 40 -2.29 11.32 8.03
N PHE A 41 -3.55 11.54 7.69
CA PHE A 41 -4.06 11.49 6.33
C PHE A 41 -4.23 12.92 5.84
N VAL A 42 -3.60 13.26 4.71
CA VAL A 42 -3.47 14.65 4.25
C VAL A 42 -3.68 14.77 2.75
N GLU A 43 -4.13 15.93 2.28
CA GLU A 43 -4.09 16.24 0.85
C GLU A 43 -2.66 16.51 0.37
N THR A 44 -1.92 17.29 1.17
CA THR A 44 -0.52 17.62 0.92
C THR A 44 0.23 17.53 2.23
N VAL A 45 1.42 16.92 2.22
CA VAL A 45 2.30 16.90 3.41
C VAL A 45 2.70 18.35 3.72
N PRO A 46 2.40 18.87 4.91
CA PRO A 46 2.66 20.28 5.24
C PRO A 46 4.16 20.57 5.19
N GLU A 47 4.55 21.72 4.64
CA GLU A 47 5.95 22.18 4.66
C GLU A 47 6.36 22.69 6.04
N ASP A 48 5.42 23.34 6.75
CA ASP A 48 5.58 23.82 8.11
C ASP A 48 4.77 22.95 9.09
N LEU A 49 5.41 22.54 10.20
CA LEU A 49 4.83 21.71 11.26
C LEU A 49 3.59 22.35 11.92
N LEU A 50 3.46 23.67 11.84
CA LEU A 50 2.30 24.41 12.37
C LEU A 50 1.12 24.49 11.38
N ALA A 51 1.33 24.15 10.10
CA ALA A 51 0.31 24.24 9.07
C ALA A 51 -0.60 22.99 9.06
N ARG A 52 -1.57 22.93 9.99
CA ARG A 52 -2.57 21.85 10.05
C ARG A 52 -3.66 21.90 8.96
N LYS A 53 -3.59 22.85 8.01
CA LYS A 53 -4.70 23.18 7.10
C LYS A 53 -5.08 22.06 6.10
N ASN A 54 -4.26 21.01 5.95
CA ASN A 54 -4.45 19.98 4.93
C ASN A 54 -4.77 18.58 5.49
N VAL A 55 -5.12 18.46 6.78
CA VAL A 55 -5.39 17.17 7.42
C VAL A 55 -6.82 16.71 7.11
N ILE A 56 -6.94 15.58 6.41
CA ILE A 56 -8.20 14.90 6.11
C ILE A 56 -8.66 14.08 7.31
N ALA A 57 -7.72 13.37 7.93
CA ALA A 57 -7.98 12.58 9.12
C ALA A 57 -6.72 12.47 10.00
N GLU A 58 -6.91 12.55 11.30
CA GLU A 58 -5.82 12.51 12.29
C GLU A 58 -5.51 11.09 12.77
N ASP A 59 -6.37 10.12 12.43
CA ASP A 59 -6.24 8.72 12.82
C ASP A 59 -6.96 7.79 11.83
N PRO A 60 -6.67 6.48 11.84
CA PRO A 60 -7.27 5.50 10.94
C PRO A 60 -8.80 5.42 11.04
N ASN A 61 -9.38 5.56 12.23
CA ASN A 61 -10.82 5.46 12.42
C ASN A 61 -11.56 6.65 11.78
N LYS A 62 -11.01 7.87 11.94
CA LYS A 62 -11.49 9.07 11.23
C LYS A 62 -11.32 8.91 9.72
N TRP A 63 -10.22 8.32 9.26
CA TRP A 63 -10.00 8.05 7.85
C TRP A 63 -11.02 7.05 7.27
N PHE A 64 -11.34 5.97 7.98
CA PHE A 64 -12.37 5.03 7.55
C PHE A 64 -13.75 5.67 7.44
N LYS A 65 -14.09 6.58 8.37
CA LYS A 65 -15.31 7.41 8.29
C LYS A 65 -15.28 8.29 7.05
N PHE A 66 -14.16 8.97 6.78
CA PHE A 66 -13.98 9.77 5.58
C PHE A 66 -14.20 8.92 4.31
N LEU A 67 -13.59 7.73 4.22
CA LEU A 67 -13.74 6.84 3.08
C LEU A 67 -15.21 6.41 2.89
N LYS A 68 -15.89 6.01 3.96
CA LYS A 68 -17.30 5.61 3.87
C LYS A 68 -18.19 6.76 3.41
N ASN A 69 -18.02 7.95 4.00
CA ASN A 69 -18.80 9.14 3.66
C ASN A 69 -18.57 9.59 2.20
N ASN A 70 -17.39 9.34 1.66
CA ASN A 70 -17.02 9.67 0.28
C ASN A 70 -17.27 8.54 -0.72
N LYS A 71 -18.00 7.48 -0.32
CA LYS A 71 -18.44 6.36 -1.16
C LYS A 71 -17.30 5.53 -1.76
N TYR A 72 -16.16 5.43 -1.08
CA TYR A 72 -15.15 4.44 -1.47
C TYR A 72 -15.67 3.03 -1.16
N THR A 73 -15.38 2.09 -2.06
CA THR A 73 -15.94 0.72 -1.99
C THR A 73 -14.92 -0.30 -1.55
N ARG A 74 -13.63 -0.06 -1.86
CA ARG A 74 -12.57 -1.03 -1.60
C ARG A 74 -11.19 -0.39 -1.53
N LEU A 75 -10.33 -0.99 -0.73
CA LEU A 75 -8.93 -0.65 -0.58
C LEU A 75 -8.03 -1.79 -1.09
N TYR A 76 -6.96 -1.42 -1.78
CA TYR A 76 -5.93 -2.34 -2.29
C TYR A 76 -4.56 -1.87 -1.88
N LEU A 77 -3.66 -2.83 -1.69
CA LEU A 77 -2.24 -2.58 -1.55
C LEU A 77 -1.62 -2.56 -2.95
N SER A 78 -0.83 -1.52 -3.25
CA SER A 78 -0.08 -1.42 -4.50
C SER A 78 1.40 -1.19 -4.23
N PHE A 79 2.23 -1.78 -5.07
CA PHE A 79 3.69 -1.67 -5.01
C PHE A 79 4.19 -0.90 -6.23
N GLN A 80 4.94 0.16 -5.99
CA GLN A 80 5.59 0.95 -7.04
C GLN A 80 7.10 0.85 -6.88
N SER A 81 7.78 0.27 -7.87
CA SER A 81 9.24 0.24 -7.94
C SER A 81 9.79 1.60 -8.33
N THR A 82 10.96 1.95 -7.81
CA THR A 82 11.59 3.28 -7.93
C THR A 82 12.56 3.33 -9.11
N LYS A 83 12.48 2.35 -10.02
CA LYS A 83 13.25 2.29 -11.28
C LYS A 83 13.20 3.58 -12.10
N SER A 84 12.22 4.46 -11.90
CA SER A 84 12.12 5.77 -12.57
C SER A 84 13.25 6.74 -12.22
N LEU A 85 14.02 6.51 -11.14
CA LEU A 85 15.18 7.34 -10.76
C LEU A 85 16.52 6.82 -11.32
N GLY A 86 16.52 5.78 -12.16
CA GLY A 86 17.76 5.21 -12.73
C GLY A 86 18.65 4.46 -11.72
N LEU A 87 18.18 4.31 -10.47
CA LEU A 87 18.85 3.56 -9.40
C LEU A 87 18.03 2.31 -9.06
N ALA A 88 18.70 1.18 -8.83
CA ALA A 88 18.04 -0.04 -8.38
C ALA A 88 17.46 0.13 -6.96
N ASP A 89 16.29 -0.48 -6.69
CA ASP A 89 15.57 -0.30 -5.42
C ASP A 89 16.41 -0.67 -4.17
N HIS A 90 17.30 -1.66 -4.27
CA HIS A 90 18.21 -2.04 -3.18
C HIS A 90 19.24 -0.94 -2.86
N ILE A 91 19.62 -0.13 -3.86
CA ILE A 91 20.54 1.01 -3.70
C ILE A 91 19.78 2.21 -3.15
N SER A 92 18.61 2.52 -3.71
CA SER A 92 17.84 3.68 -3.27
C SER A 92 17.27 3.51 -1.86
N SER A 93 17.09 2.27 -1.37
CA SER A 93 16.65 1.98 -0.01
C SER A 93 17.58 2.51 1.10
N ALA A 94 18.83 2.85 0.77
CA ALA A 94 19.78 3.46 1.69
C ALA A 94 19.52 4.96 1.94
N PHE A 95 18.65 5.60 1.15
CA PHE A 95 18.32 7.03 1.29
C PHE A 95 16.95 7.22 1.93
N VAL A 96 16.80 8.31 2.68
CA VAL A 96 15.51 8.73 3.25
C VAL A 96 14.51 8.97 2.11
N GLY A 97 13.49 8.12 2.03
CA GLY A 97 12.46 8.18 0.99
C GLY A 97 12.80 7.46 -0.33
N GLY A 98 13.96 6.80 -0.41
CA GLY A 98 14.32 5.92 -1.52
C GLY A 98 13.90 4.46 -1.25
N GLY A 99 14.02 3.63 -2.29
CA GLY A 99 13.45 2.27 -2.31
C GLY A 99 12.01 2.27 -2.79
N SER A 100 11.50 1.07 -3.07
CA SER A 100 10.15 0.84 -3.56
C SER A 100 9.07 1.33 -2.58
N GLN A 101 8.00 1.93 -3.12
CA GLN A 101 6.92 2.54 -2.34
C GLN A 101 5.67 1.66 -2.31
N TRP A 102 5.11 1.49 -1.10
CA TRP A 102 3.81 0.86 -0.91
C TRP A 102 2.74 1.95 -0.79
N ASN A 103 1.67 1.78 -1.57
CA ASN A 103 0.55 2.71 -1.66
C ASN A 103 -0.76 2.01 -1.32
N ILE A 104 -1.74 2.76 -0.83
CA ILE A 104 -3.12 2.28 -0.74
C ILE A 104 -3.92 2.87 -1.89
N ILE A 105 -4.51 2.02 -2.73
CA ILE A 105 -5.48 2.44 -3.74
C ILE A 105 -6.86 2.34 -3.11
N ALA A 106 -7.64 3.41 -3.16
CA ALA A 106 -9.02 3.47 -2.70
C ALA A 106 -9.95 3.63 -3.91
N GLU A 107 -10.73 2.60 -4.23
CA GLU A 107 -11.66 2.62 -5.35
C GLU A 107 -12.94 3.38 -5.03
N LYS A 108 -13.42 4.14 -6.01
CA LYS A 108 -14.66 4.92 -5.98
C LYS A 108 -15.30 4.93 -7.38
N GLY A 109 -16.10 3.89 -7.65
CA GLY A 109 -16.70 3.70 -8.98
C GLY A 109 -15.63 3.40 -10.03
N ASP A 110 -15.64 4.17 -11.13
CA ASP A 110 -14.67 4.02 -12.23
C ASP A 110 -13.33 4.74 -11.99
N LYS A 111 -13.17 5.36 -10.81
CA LYS A 111 -11.97 6.07 -10.41
C LYS A 111 -11.37 5.46 -9.15
N CYS A 112 -10.12 5.82 -8.88
CA CYS A 112 -9.49 5.57 -7.60
C CYS A 112 -8.71 6.78 -7.12
N ASP A 113 -8.48 6.78 -5.83
CA ASP A 113 -7.52 7.66 -5.20
C ASP A 113 -6.34 6.83 -4.69
N ILE A 114 -5.14 7.41 -4.72
CA ILE A 114 -3.94 6.80 -4.19
C ILE A 114 -3.53 7.52 -2.91
N TRP A 115 -3.29 6.74 -1.87
CA TRP A 115 -2.70 7.21 -0.62
C TRP A 115 -1.25 6.76 -0.56
N GLN A 116 -0.35 7.70 -0.79
CA GLN A 116 1.09 7.46 -0.75
C GLN A 116 1.62 7.66 0.66
N THR A 117 2.44 6.71 1.14
CA THR A 117 3.13 6.85 2.41
C THR A 117 4.35 7.75 2.26
N LYS A 118 4.45 8.74 3.14
CA LYS A 118 5.64 9.57 3.37
C LYS A 118 5.86 9.63 4.87
N TRP A 119 7.10 9.79 5.30
CA TRP A 119 7.38 10.04 6.71
C TRP A 119 8.29 11.25 6.87
N ARG A 120 8.15 11.92 8.01
CA ARG A 120 9.04 13.02 8.42
C ARG A 120 9.34 12.92 9.91
N MET A 121 10.47 13.48 10.30
CA MET A 121 10.78 13.72 11.72
C MET A 121 10.13 15.04 12.12
N GLU A 122 9.39 15.02 13.21
CA GLU A 122 8.91 16.22 13.91
C GLU A 122 9.75 16.44 15.19
N PHE A 123 9.37 17.44 15.99
CA PHE A 123 10.09 17.80 17.22
C PHE A 123 10.35 16.59 18.12
N GLY A 124 11.57 16.51 18.68
CA GLY A 124 11.94 15.48 19.66
C GLY A 124 12.02 14.06 19.10
N ASP A 125 12.55 13.93 17.88
CA ASP A 125 12.73 12.65 17.16
C ASP A 125 11.43 11.88 16.88
N LEU A 126 10.30 12.59 16.85
CA LEU A 126 9.01 11.97 16.60
C LEU A 126 8.85 11.68 15.10
N LYS A 127 8.95 10.41 14.72
CA LYS A 127 8.63 9.98 13.35
C LYS A 127 7.11 10.02 13.14
N VAL A 128 6.66 10.83 12.17
CA VAL A 128 5.26 10.97 11.76
C VAL A 128 5.07 10.43 10.35
N TYR A 129 4.03 9.61 10.19
CA TYR A 129 3.67 8.93 8.95
C TYR A 129 2.49 9.64 8.30
N TYR A 130 2.73 10.18 7.12
CA TYR A 130 1.74 10.87 6.30
C TYR A 130 1.25 9.96 5.19
N PHE A 131 -0.07 9.82 5.07
CA PHE A 131 -0.74 9.24 3.91
C PHE A 131 -1.25 10.40 3.06
N GLN A 132 -0.49 10.75 2.02
CA GLN A 132 -0.82 11.83 1.12
C GLN A 132 -1.77 11.35 0.03
N LEU A 133 -2.84 12.11 -0.20
CA LEU A 133 -3.87 11.81 -1.17
C LEU A 133 -3.51 12.32 -2.58
N ILE A 134 -3.63 11.43 -3.57
CA ILE A 134 -3.66 11.74 -5.00
C ILE A 134 -5.05 11.33 -5.50
N LYS A 135 -5.83 12.31 -5.98
CA LYS A 135 -7.25 12.14 -6.28
C LYS A 135 -7.53 11.81 -7.74
N ASP A 136 -8.70 11.21 -7.96
CA ASP A 136 -9.38 11.13 -9.25
C ASP A 136 -8.53 10.49 -10.34
N ILE A 137 -7.75 9.47 -9.98
CA ILE A 137 -7.00 8.69 -10.94
C ILE A 137 -7.96 7.75 -11.65
N ASP A 138 -7.91 7.77 -12.98
CA ASP A 138 -8.64 6.79 -13.76
C ASP A 138 -8.06 5.41 -13.48
N LEU A 139 -8.91 4.51 -12.99
CA LEU A 139 -8.52 3.11 -12.93
C LEU A 139 -8.34 2.67 -14.38
N PRO A 140 -7.16 2.14 -14.78
CA PRO A 140 -7.11 1.39 -16.00
C PRO A 140 -8.21 0.34 -15.88
N LYS A 141 -9.06 0.19 -16.90
CA LYS A 141 -10.06 -0.87 -16.93
C LYS A 141 -9.29 -2.19 -16.90
N ILE A 142 -9.04 -2.70 -15.70
CA ILE A 142 -8.44 -4.02 -15.53
C ILE A 142 -9.53 -4.96 -15.98
N THR A 143 -9.41 -5.46 -17.20
CA THR A 143 -10.16 -6.63 -17.63
C THR A 143 -9.88 -7.70 -16.59
N LYS A 144 -10.85 -7.96 -15.71
CA LYS A 144 -10.73 -9.02 -14.71
C LYS A 144 -10.46 -10.30 -15.48
N THR A 145 -9.23 -10.78 -15.35
CA THR A 145 -8.81 -12.07 -15.89
C THR A 145 -9.79 -13.10 -15.35
N THR A 146 -10.45 -13.85 -16.24
CA THR A 146 -11.35 -14.92 -15.79
C THR A 146 -10.55 -15.96 -15.01
N VAL A 147 -11.23 -16.78 -14.20
CA VAL A 147 -10.56 -17.86 -13.46
C VAL A 147 -9.81 -18.78 -14.43
N GLU A 148 -10.38 -19.04 -15.60
CA GLU A 148 -9.77 -19.81 -16.68
C GLU A 148 -8.49 -19.14 -17.21
N GLN A 149 -8.53 -17.84 -17.47
CA GLN A 149 -7.36 -17.11 -17.95
C GLN A 149 -6.28 -17.04 -16.86
N ALA A 150 -6.64 -16.85 -15.60
CA ALA A 150 -5.69 -16.82 -14.48
C ALA A 150 -5.01 -18.19 -14.30
N LYS A 151 -5.77 -19.27 -14.46
CA LYS A 151 -5.24 -20.65 -14.45
C LYS A 151 -4.24 -20.89 -15.58
N LEU A 152 -4.52 -20.39 -16.78
CA LEU A 152 -3.59 -20.47 -17.91
C LEU A 152 -2.31 -19.68 -17.65
N TYR A 153 -2.43 -18.43 -17.19
CA TYR A 153 -1.27 -17.61 -16.84
C TYR A 153 -0.41 -18.25 -15.75
N LEU A 154 -1.02 -18.76 -14.69
CA LEU A 154 -0.29 -19.44 -13.61
C LEU A 154 0.46 -20.67 -14.13
N LYS A 155 -0.17 -21.45 -15.02
CA LYS A 155 0.45 -22.62 -15.63
C LYS A 155 1.69 -22.26 -16.45
N GLU A 156 1.62 -21.23 -17.27
CA GLU A 156 2.77 -20.76 -18.06
C GLU A 156 3.90 -20.25 -17.14
N ILE A 157 3.57 -19.46 -16.11
CA ILE A 157 4.57 -18.98 -15.14
C ILE A 157 5.26 -20.14 -14.42
N LEU A 158 4.50 -21.15 -13.97
CA LEU A 158 5.07 -22.33 -13.31
C LEU A 158 5.98 -23.12 -14.25
N LYS A 159 5.60 -23.24 -15.52
CA LYS A 159 6.42 -23.87 -16.55
C LYS A 159 7.73 -23.11 -16.77
N ASP A 160 7.66 -21.80 -16.92
CA ASP A 160 8.84 -20.93 -17.07
C ASP A 160 9.78 -21.04 -15.85
N MET A 161 9.23 -21.11 -14.63
CA MET A 161 10.00 -21.33 -13.41
C MET A 161 10.69 -22.70 -13.41
N ILE A 162 9.99 -23.76 -13.83
CA ILE A 162 10.59 -25.10 -13.95
C ILE A 162 11.74 -25.07 -14.97
N GLU A 163 11.52 -24.52 -16.16
CA GLU A 163 12.54 -24.40 -17.20
C GLU A 163 13.76 -23.61 -16.70
N PHE A 164 13.54 -22.50 -15.99
CA PHE A 164 14.59 -21.72 -15.37
C PHE A 164 15.38 -22.55 -14.33
N THR A 165 14.70 -23.30 -13.47
CA THR A 165 15.39 -24.13 -12.45
C THR A 165 16.24 -25.24 -13.07
N VAL A 166 15.75 -25.88 -14.13
CA VAL A 166 16.50 -26.91 -14.87
C VAL A 166 17.73 -26.30 -15.54
N LYS A 167 17.57 -25.16 -16.23
CA LYS A 167 18.66 -24.48 -16.93
C LYS A 167 19.79 -24.03 -16.00
N ASN A 168 19.48 -23.66 -14.76
CA ASN A 168 20.44 -23.15 -13.79
C ASN A 168 20.88 -24.20 -12.76
N GLU A 169 20.64 -25.50 -13.02
CA GLU A 169 21.02 -26.61 -12.13
C GLU A 169 20.43 -26.52 -10.71
N LEU A 170 19.31 -25.80 -10.55
CA LEU A 170 18.56 -25.65 -9.30
C LEU A 170 17.51 -26.75 -9.15
N ALA A 171 17.87 -27.99 -9.49
CA ALA A 171 16.95 -29.13 -9.60
C ALA A 171 16.18 -29.46 -8.31
N ASN A 172 16.65 -28.99 -7.15
CA ASN A 172 15.93 -29.13 -5.88
C ASN A 172 14.66 -28.28 -5.83
N TRP A 173 14.62 -27.17 -6.58
CA TRP A 173 13.49 -26.23 -6.61
C TRP A 173 12.43 -26.60 -7.65
N SER A 174 12.77 -27.39 -8.69
CA SER A 174 11.80 -27.80 -9.71
C SER A 174 10.62 -28.60 -9.12
N LYS A 175 10.88 -29.39 -8.07
CA LYS A 175 9.87 -30.14 -7.32
C LYS A 175 8.86 -29.27 -6.58
N VAL A 176 9.20 -28.01 -6.30
CA VAL A 176 8.33 -27.06 -5.59
C VAL A 176 7.29 -26.44 -6.54
N PHE A 177 7.58 -26.41 -7.84
CA PHE A 177 6.77 -25.74 -8.86
C PHE A 177 6.00 -26.71 -9.78
N GLN A 178 6.15 -28.03 -9.56
CA GLN A 178 5.31 -29.08 -10.17
C GLN A 178 3.96 -29.19 -9.47
#